data_AF-A0A4W3HPG5-F1
#
_entry.id   AF-A0A4W3HPG5-F1
#
_cell.length_a   1.000
_cell.length_b   1.000
_cell.length_c   1.000
_cell.angle_alpha   90.00
_cell.angle_beta   90.00
_cell.angle_gamma   90.00
#
_symmetry.space_group_name_H-M   'P 1'
#
loop_
_entity.id
_entity.type
_entity.pdbx_description
1 polymer ?
#
loop_
_entity_poly.entity_id
_entity_poly.type
_entity_poly.pdbx_seq_one_letter_code
_entity_poly.pdbx_strand_id
1 'polypeptide(L)'
;MSLVSEEFPEEVPARAEEITIPADVTPECVPTHIIDYSGIESLSLSVVLAFQANVVCVVYDVNSEIVVAPRIPVILVGNKSDLQGASSMESILPIMNQFTEIETCVECSAKNLKNISELFFYAQKAVLHPTAPLYCPDKKELTPACIQALTRIFNISDQDYDGILNDTEMNFFQQHCFRNPLSPEALEDVKSVVWKNAPNGIKDDGLTLSGFLFLNMLFIQRGRHETTWTVLRKFGCDDNLELIDDYLYPDLQVPHNCTTELNHYGYQFLQRIFEKYDVDKDGALSPTELQNLFSVFPYFPWSSEVFNVVCTDSKGWLTLHGYLCQWTFTAYLDVHHCMEYLGYLGFTTIANQESQTAAITVTRSKMIDLEKGQTQRNVFLCKVIGPKGTGKTAFLQAFLGKNLLKNDSAGDFSDYTLNTVQINGQDKYLILNEVDVETEFLKASVASCDVACLMYDISDAKSFNYCASIYKEHYMESRIPCLFVASKADLPEQKQEHGITPEEFCYKHRLLAPYHFTCRSPEGPNTQIFSRLALAAAFPHLNEAELSTSSYWLRVTLGATAVAVLGLAVYKALAKHK
;
A
#
# COMPACT_ATOMS: atom_id res chain seq x y z
N MET A 1 41.18 -28.09 -4.53
CA MET A 1 42.28 -27.68 -5.44
C MET A 1 41.90 -27.58 -6.92
N SER A 2 40.91 -28.33 -7.43
CA SER A 2 40.53 -28.32 -8.86
C SER A 2 40.01 -26.98 -9.43
N LEU A 3 39.66 -26.01 -8.57
CA LEU A 3 39.28 -24.64 -8.96
C LEU A 3 40.46 -23.69 -9.10
N VAL A 4 41.60 -24.01 -8.47
CA VAL A 4 42.74 -23.10 -8.27
C VAL A 4 43.96 -23.56 -9.07
N SER A 5 44.05 -24.85 -9.35
CA SER A 5 45.17 -25.47 -10.06
C SER A 5 44.69 -26.67 -10.88
N GLU A 6 45.16 -26.78 -12.12
CA GLU A 6 45.05 -27.98 -12.95
C GLU A 6 46.10 -29.05 -12.58
N GLU A 7 47.04 -28.70 -11.70
CA GLU A 7 48.02 -29.61 -11.10
C GLU A 7 47.55 -30.09 -9.71
N PHE A 8 47.49 -31.40 -9.53
CA PHE A 8 47.03 -32.04 -8.29
C PHE A 8 48.24 -32.40 -7.40
N PRO A 9 48.36 -31.84 -6.18
CA PRO A 9 49.44 -32.20 -5.28
C PRO A 9 49.28 -33.64 -4.77
N GLU A 10 50.41 -34.35 -4.59
CA GLU A 10 50.40 -35.72 -4.03
C GLU A 10 49.91 -35.75 -2.57
N GLU A 11 50.16 -34.68 -1.82
CA GLU A 11 49.62 -34.45 -0.47
C GLU A 11 48.66 -33.26 -0.47
N VAL A 12 47.41 -33.49 -0.07
CA VAL A 12 46.38 -32.44 0.05
C VAL A 12 46.33 -31.98 1.50
N PRO A 13 46.42 -30.65 1.78
CA PRO A 13 46.36 -30.16 3.16
C PRO A 13 44.98 -30.42 3.79
N ALA A 14 44.95 -30.59 5.10
CA ALA A 14 43.72 -30.82 5.87
C ALA A 14 42.73 -29.65 5.84
N ARG A 15 43.23 -28.43 5.55
CA ARG A 15 42.46 -27.20 5.33
C ARG A 15 43.06 -26.46 4.15
N ALA A 16 42.24 -26.03 3.20
CA ALA A 16 42.69 -25.16 2.11
C ALA A 16 42.63 -23.68 2.52
N GLU A 17 43.39 -22.84 1.82
CA GLU A 17 43.21 -21.39 1.91
C GLU A 17 41.80 -21.00 1.47
N GLU A 18 41.25 -19.94 2.06
CA GLU A 18 39.93 -19.45 1.71
C GLU A 18 39.93 -18.89 0.29
N ILE A 19 38.99 -19.34 -0.53
CA ILE A 19 38.86 -18.94 -1.93
C ILE A 19 37.60 -18.10 -2.06
N THR A 20 37.72 -16.94 -2.70
CA THR A 20 36.55 -16.13 -3.06
C THR A 20 36.40 -16.14 -4.58
N ILE A 21 35.22 -16.57 -5.05
CA ILE A 21 34.79 -16.41 -6.43
C ILE A 21 34.04 -15.07 -6.51
N PRO A 22 34.55 -14.09 -7.27
CA PRO A 22 33.89 -12.81 -7.46
C PRO A 22 32.50 -12.92 -8.10
N ALA A 23 31.62 -11.96 -7.82
CA ALA A 23 30.25 -11.95 -8.33
C ALA A 23 30.19 -11.95 -9.87
N ASP A 24 31.08 -11.21 -10.53
CA ASP A 24 31.13 -11.01 -11.99
C ASP A 24 31.44 -12.28 -12.79
N VAL A 25 31.96 -13.33 -12.14
CA VAL A 25 32.26 -14.62 -12.79
C VAL A 25 31.23 -15.70 -12.44
N THR A 26 30.22 -15.38 -11.62
CA THR A 26 29.15 -16.31 -11.25
C THR A 26 27.89 -16.06 -12.09
N PRO A 27 27.15 -17.10 -12.50
CA PRO A 27 25.90 -16.92 -13.26
C PRO A 27 24.86 -16.08 -12.53
N GLU A 28 24.82 -16.16 -11.20
CA GLU A 28 23.85 -15.49 -10.34
C GLU A 28 24.32 -14.11 -9.84
N CYS A 29 25.49 -13.64 -10.28
CA CYS A 29 26.07 -12.35 -9.87
C CYS A 29 26.24 -12.19 -8.34
N VAL A 30 26.55 -13.28 -7.62
CA VAL A 30 26.78 -13.28 -6.17
C VAL A 30 28.19 -13.73 -5.81
N PRO A 31 28.88 -13.04 -4.89
CA PRO A 31 30.19 -13.49 -4.43
C PRO A 31 30.06 -14.83 -3.68
N THR A 32 30.99 -15.77 -3.92
CA THR A 32 30.98 -17.08 -3.26
C THR A 32 32.28 -17.30 -2.50
N HIS A 33 32.16 -17.45 -1.19
CA HIS A 33 33.28 -17.74 -0.29
C HIS A 33 33.34 -19.25 -0.03
N ILE A 34 34.45 -19.88 -0.39
CA ILE A 34 34.66 -21.33 -0.29
C ILE A 34 35.68 -21.58 0.81
N ILE A 35 35.29 -22.43 1.76
CA ILE A 35 36.14 -22.86 2.85
C ILE A 35 36.15 -24.40 2.87
N ASP A 36 37.32 -24.99 2.60
CA ASP A 36 37.51 -26.44 2.45
C ASP A 36 38.26 -27.02 3.66
N TYR A 37 37.70 -28.07 4.25
CA TYR A 37 38.22 -28.75 5.43
C TYR A 37 38.04 -30.26 5.33
N SER A 38 39.02 -31.00 5.85
CA SER A 38 38.94 -32.44 6.04
C SER A 38 38.12 -32.78 7.31
N GLY A 39 37.37 -33.88 7.27
CA GLY A 39 36.59 -34.37 8.42
C GLY A 39 37.42 -34.91 9.60
N ILE A 40 38.75 -34.82 9.54
CA ILE A 40 39.70 -35.37 10.53
C ILE A 40 40.14 -34.30 11.55
N GLU A 41 40.05 -33.01 11.23
CA GLU A 41 40.34 -31.92 12.17
C GLU A 41 39.17 -31.65 13.13
N SER A 42 39.51 -31.24 14.37
CA SER A 42 38.65 -31.19 15.56
C SER A 42 37.17 -30.85 15.32
N LEU A 43 36.27 -31.73 15.79
CA LEU A 43 34.81 -31.57 15.83
C LEU A 43 34.31 -30.19 16.31
N SER A 44 35.13 -29.42 17.05
CA SER A 44 34.74 -28.10 17.57
C SER A 44 34.77 -26.98 16.52
N LEU A 45 35.69 -27.00 15.55
CA LEU A 45 35.86 -25.92 14.56
C LEU A 45 34.96 -26.14 13.33
N SER A 46 34.80 -27.39 12.91
CA SER A 46 33.87 -27.81 11.84
C SER A 46 32.42 -27.52 12.19
N VAL A 47 32.03 -27.69 13.47
CA VAL A 47 30.67 -27.36 13.94
C VAL A 47 30.43 -25.85 13.95
N VAL A 48 31.40 -25.04 14.42
CA VAL A 48 31.26 -23.56 14.48
C VAL A 48 31.16 -22.94 13.09
N LEU A 49 31.93 -23.43 12.12
CA LEU A 49 31.88 -22.93 10.74
C LEU A 49 30.66 -23.45 9.98
N ALA A 50 30.18 -24.66 10.27
CA ALA A 50 28.89 -25.14 9.76
C ALA A 50 27.71 -24.27 10.26
N PHE A 51 27.83 -23.58 11.41
CA PHE A 51 26.83 -22.59 11.84
C PHE A 51 26.93 -21.24 11.10
N GLN A 52 28.04 -20.95 10.42
CA GLN A 52 28.23 -19.71 9.66
C GLN A 52 28.05 -19.89 8.15
N ALA A 53 28.02 -21.14 7.66
CA ALA A 53 27.85 -21.44 6.25
C ALA A 53 26.38 -21.27 5.83
N ASN A 54 26.17 -20.80 4.59
CA ASN A 54 24.83 -20.76 3.98
C ASN A 54 24.45 -22.10 3.32
N VAL A 55 25.44 -22.88 2.89
CA VAL A 55 25.29 -24.21 2.28
C VAL A 55 26.52 -25.06 2.57
N VAL A 56 26.35 -26.38 2.74
CA VAL A 56 27.44 -27.32 2.98
C VAL A 56 27.54 -28.33 1.84
N CYS A 57 28.72 -28.42 1.24
CA CYS A 57 29.02 -29.46 0.25
C CYS A 57 29.69 -30.65 0.96
N VAL A 58 28.99 -31.78 1.07
CA VAL A 58 29.56 -33.02 1.63
C VAL A 58 30.20 -33.80 0.50
N VAL A 59 31.53 -33.71 0.41
CA VAL A 59 32.31 -34.42 -0.59
C VAL A 59 32.68 -35.81 -0.08
N TYR A 60 32.30 -36.84 -0.82
CA TYR A 60 32.61 -38.22 -0.49
C TYR A 60 33.14 -38.98 -1.71
N ASP A 61 33.86 -40.07 -1.45
CA ASP A 61 34.25 -41.02 -2.48
C ASP A 61 33.03 -41.88 -2.81
N VAL A 62 32.65 -41.96 -4.08
CA VAL A 62 31.52 -42.77 -4.56
C VAL A 62 31.56 -44.26 -4.13
N ASN A 63 32.69 -44.74 -3.61
CA ASN A 63 32.86 -46.10 -3.09
C ASN A 63 32.73 -46.24 -1.55
N SER A 64 32.46 -45.15 -0.82
CA SER A 64 32.42 -45.11 0.66
C SER A 64 31.02 -44.81 1.20
N GLU A 65 30.73 -45.27 2.43
CA GLU A 65 29.50 -44.92 3.14
C GLU A 65 29.51 -43.45 3.59
N ILE A 66 28.33 -42.81 3.56
CA ILE A 66 28.16 -41.38 3.83
C ILE A 66 27.55 -41.20 5.23
N VAL A 67 28.12 -40.29 6.02
CA VAL A 67 27.53 -39.82 7.28
C VAL A 67 27.18 -38.34 7.13
N VAL A 68 25.89 -38.02 7.17
CA VAL A 68 25.38 -36.64 7.06
C VAL A 68 24.85 -36.18 8.42
N ALA A 69 25.18 -34.95 8.81
CA ALA A 69 24.64 -34.30 10.01
C ALA A 69 24.08 -32.91 9.63
N PRO A 70 22.79 -32.82 9.26
CA PRO A 70 22.27 -31.59 8.66
C PRO A 70 21.66 -30.61 9.68
N ARG A 71 21.86 -29.31 9.40
CA ARG A 71 21.14 -28.16 10.01
C ARG A 71 20.92 -26.98 9.04
N ILE A 72 21.53 -27.01 7.87
CA ILE A 72 21.50 -26.00 6.79
C ILE A 72 21.51 -26.73 5.43
N PRO A 73 21.19 -26.10 4.29
CA PRO A 73 21.15 -26.76 2.99
C PRO A 73 22.44 -27.55 2.67
N VAL A 74 22.30 -28.78 2.19
CA VAL A 74 23.39 -29.70 1.90
C VAL A 74 23.39 -30.09 0.41
N ILE A 75 24.57 -30.05 -0.20
CA ILE A 75 24.83 -30.62 -1.53
C ILE A 75 25.71 -31.86 -1.34
N LEU A 76 25.23 -33.03 -1.75
CA LEU A 76 26.05 -34.24 -1.76
C LEU A 76 26.93 -34.25 -3.01
N VAL A 77 28.23 -34.49 -2.83
CA VAL A 77 29.20 -34.44 -3.93
C VAL A 77 29.94 -35.77 -4.02
N GLY A 78 29.50 -36.62 -4.94
CA GLY A 78 30.13 -37.90 -5.24
C GLY A 78 31.35 -37.68 -6.14
N ASN A 79 32.54 -37.60 -5.55
CA ASN A 79 33.78 -37.38 -6.30
C ASN A 79 34.42 -38.72 -6.75
N LYS A 80 35.32 -38.65 -7.73
CA LYS A 80 35.99 -39.79 -8.39
C LYS A 80 35.07 -40.65 -9.27
N SER A 81 34.06 -40.03 -9.88
CA SER A 81 33.18 -40.72 -10.85
C SER A 81 33.93 -41.32 -12.05
N ASP A 82 35.17 -40.89 -12.32
CA ASP A 82 36.04 -41.48 -13.35
C ASP A 82 36.50 -42.91 -13.05
N LEU A 83 36.38 -43.36 -11.79
CA LEU A 83 36.71 -44.74 -11.39
C LEU A 83 35.54 -45.72 -11.57
N GLN A 84 34.35 -45.23 -11.93
CA GLN A 84 33.15 -46.04 -12.16
C GLN A 84 32.63 -45.89 -13.60
N GLY A 85 32.00 -46.95 -14.12
CA GLY A 85 31.35 -46.94 -15.44
C GLY A 85 29.84 -46.66 -15.40
N ALA A 86 29.20 -46.75 -14.22
CA ALA A 86 27.77 -46.54 -14.00
C ALA A 86 27.55 -45.54 -12.86
N SER A 87 26.41 -44.84 -12.87
CA SER A 87 26.06 -43.84 -11.86
C SER A 87 25.65 -44.49 -10.54
N SER A 88 26.12 -43.92 -9.42
CA SER A 88 25.82 -44.35 -8.05
C SER A 88 24.54 -43.73 -7.47
N MET A 89 23.82 -42.93 -8.26
CA MET A 89 22.64 -42.16 -7.83
C MET A 89 21.54 -43.01 -7.17
N GLU A 90 21.31 -44.25 -7.62
CA GLU A 90 20.31 -45.14 -7.01
C GLU A 90 20.58 -45.44 -5.53
N SER A 91 21.85 -45.48 -5.13
CA SER A 91 22.25 -45.73 -3.74
C SER A 91 22.07 -44.52 -2.83
N ILE A 92 21.98 -43.31 -3.40
CA ILE A 92 21.90 -42.03 -2.69
C ILE A 92 20.46 -41.59 -2.48
N LEU A 93 19.54 -42.00 -3.36
CA LEU A 93 18.11 -41.68 -3.26
C LEU A 93 17.51 -41.96 -1.86
N PRO A 94 17.81 -43.07 -1.18
CA PRO A 94 17.31 -43.30 0.18
C PRO A 94 17.80 -42.26 1.20
N ILE A 95 19.04 -41.79 1.05
CA ILE A 95 19.66 -40.79 1.93
C ILE A 95 19.00 -39.43 1.71
N MET A 96 18.78 -39.03 0.45
CA MET A 96 18.07 -37.80 0.10
C MET A 96 16.62 -37.82 0.62
N ASN A 97 15.96 -38.98 0.59
CA ASN A 97 14.62 -39.11 1.17
C ASN A 97 14.61 -39.10 2.70
N GLN A 98 15.73 -39.44 3.35
CA GLN A 98 15.86 -39.45 4.80
C GLN A 98 16.18 -38.07 5.38
N PHE A 99 16.96 -37.25 4.66
CA PHE A 99 17.42 -35.93 5.09
C PHE A 99 16.91 -34.86 4.13
N THR A 100 15.89 -34.13 4.55
CA THR A 100 15.20 -33.11 3.75
C THR A 100 16.05 -31.87 3.48
N GLU A 101 17.13 -31.69 4.24
CA GLU A 101 18.11 -30.61 4.03
C GLU A 101 19.04 -30.88 2.83
N ILE A 102 19.03 -32.09 2.27
CA ILE A 102 19.82 -32.42 1.08
C ILE A 102 19.05 -31.95 -0.16
N GLU A 103 19.49 -30.84 -0.76
CA GLU A 103 18.83 -30.22 -1.91
C GLU A 103 19.11 -31.00 -3.20
N THR A 104 20.36 -31.44 -3.41
CA THR A 104 20.73 -32.22 -4.60
C THR A 104 22.00 -33.03 -4.39
N CYS A 105 22.26 -33.94 -5.33
CA CYS A 105 23.49 -34.72 -5.41
C CYS A 105 24.16 -34.50 -6.78
N VAL A 106 25.47 -34.24 -6.75
CA VAL A 106 26.30 -34.00 -7.94
C VAL A 106 27.41 -35.04 -7.98
N GLU A 107 27.41 -35.89 -9.00
CA GLU A 107 28.55 -36.78 -9.31
C GLU A 107 29.58 -36.00 -10.13
N CYS A 108 30.81 -35.90 -9.62
CA CYS A 108 31.88 -35.13 -10.24
C CYS A 108 33.17 -35.95 -10.37
N SER A 109 34.09 -35.46 -11.20
CA SER A 109 35.47 -35.98 -11.25
C SER A 109 36.40 -34.79 -11.23
N ALA A 110 37.06 -34.58 -10.10
CA ALA A 110 38.10 -33.56 -9.98
C ALA A 110 39.22 -33.78 -11.01
N LYS A 111 39.60 -35.05 -11.27
CA LYS A 111 40.65 -35.42 -12.23
C LYS A 111 40.33 -35.02 -13.66
N ASN A 112 39.08 -35.23 -14.09
CA ASN A 112 38.64 -34.94 -15.45
C ASN A 112 37.92 -33.59 -15.56
N LEU A 113 37.90 -32.78 -14.49
CA LEU A 113 37.15 -31.53 -14.37
C LEU A 113 35.65 -31.66 -14.72
N LYS A 114 35.07 -32.85 -14.49
CA LYS A 114 33.66 -33.14 -14.78
C LYS A 114 32.76 -32.61 -13.66
N ASN A 115 31.72 -31.85 -14.03
CA ASN A 115 30.66 -31.32 -13.16
C ASN A 115 31.14 -30.46 -11.97
N ILE A 116 32.34 -29.89 -12.08
CA ILE A 116 32.89 -29.01 -11.03
C ILE A 116 32.16 -27.67 -11.01
N SER A 117 31.83 -27.09 -12.17
CA SER A 117 31.04 -25.85 -12.25
C SER A 117 29.59 -26.04 -11.78
N GLU A 118 28.98 -27.18 -12.15
CA GLU A 118 27.62 -27.53 -11.73
C GLU A 118 27.48 -27.61 -10.21
N LEU A 119 28.50 -28.14 -9.51
CA LEU A 119 28.54 -28.16 -8.06
C LEU A 119 28.32 -26.76 -7.45
N PHE A 120 29.10 -25.76 -7.89
CA PHE A 120 28.99 -24.41 -7.35
C PHE A 120 27.69 -23.73 -7.76
N PHE A 121 27.23 -23.99 -8.97
CA PHE A 121 25.93 -23.52 -9.44
C PHE A 121 24.78 -24.03 -8.54
N TYR A 122 24.75 -25.33 -8.23
CA TYR A 122 23.74 -25.90 -7.35
C TYR A 122 23.88 -25.43 -5.90
N ALA A 123 25.10 -25.24 -5.41
CA ALA A 123 25.32 -24.69 -4.08
C ALA A 123 24.79 -23.25 -3.96
N GLN A 124 25.05 -22.39 -4.95
CA GLN A 124 24.47 -21.04 -5.00
C GLN A 124 22.94 -21.08 -5.06
N LYS A 125 22.38 -21.92 -5.93
CA LYS A 125 20.92 -22.04 -6.07
C LYS A 125 20.22 -22.53 -4.80
N ALA A 126 20.81 -23.46 -4.06
CA ALA A 126 20.25 -23.93 -2.79
C ALA A 126 20.10 -22.82 -1.75
N VAL A 127 20.98 -21.81 -1.79
CA VAL A 127 20.90 -20.62 -0.93
C VAL A 127 19.93 -19.59 -1.50
N LEU A 128 20.02 -19.33 -2.80
CA LEU A 128 19.25 -18.28 -3.47
C LEU A 128 17.79 -18.66 -3.71
N HIS A 129 17.43 -19.94 -3.68
CA HIS A 129 16.08 -20.41 -4.00
C HIS A 129 15.71 -21.60 -3.11
N PRO A 130 15.71 -21.45 -1.78
CA PRO A 130 15.58 -22.59 -0.87
C PRO A 130 14.24 -23.31 -1.06
N THR A 131 14.24 -24.64 -1.04
CA THR A 131 13.01 -25.42 -1.24
C THR A 131 12.15 -25.48 0.04
N ALA A 132 12.81 -25.50 1.21
CA ALA A 132 12.17 -25.74 2.51
C ALA A 132 11.03 -24.76 2.88
N PRO A 133 11.11 -23.44 2.61
CA PRO A 133 10.00 -22.52 2.88
C PRO A 133 8.78 -22.80 1.99
N LEU A 134 8.97 -23.35 0.78
CA LEU A 134 7.92 -23.53 -0.20
C LEU A 134 7.16 -24.84 -0.05
N TYR A 135 7.88 -25.93 0.24
CA TYR A 135 7.36 -27.29 0.08
C TYR A 135 7.79 -28.22 1.21
N CYS A 136 6.87 -29.09 1.62
CA CYS A 136 7.11 -30.15 2.59
C CYS A 136 7.24 -31.50 1.85
N PRO A 137 8.46 -32.05 1.69
CA PRO A 137 8.67 -33.30 0.96
C PRO A 137 7.91 -34.49 1.55
N ASP A 138 7.82 -34.57 2.89
CA ASP A 138 7.15 -35.68 3.59
C ASP A 138 5.65 -35.74 3.30
N LYS A 139 4.99 -34.58 3.33
CA LYS A 139 3.55 -34.44 3.05
C LYS A 139 3.24 -34.38 1.57
N LYS A 140 4.27 -34.09 0.76
CA LYS A 140 4.19 -33.79 -0.66
C LYS A 140 3.30 -32.59 -0.99
N GLU A 141 3.23 -31.61 -0.09
CA GLU A 141 2.36 -30.43 -0.17
C GLU A 141 3.15 -29.13 -0.02
N LEU A 142 2.59 -28.03 -0.54
CA LEU A 142 3.11 -26.68 -0.26
C LEU A 142 2.97 -26.35 1.24
N THR A 143 3.89 -25.53 1.77
CA THR A 143 3.77 -25.06 3.16
C THR A 143 2.58 -24.10 3.29
N PRO A 144 1.99 -23.96 4.50
CA PRO A 144 0.91 -22.99 4.73
C PRO A 144 1.28 -21.55 4.36
N ALA A 145 2.50 -21.12 4.67
CA ALA A 145 2.99 -19.79 4.33
C ALA A 145 3.10 -19.58 2.80
N CYS A 146 3.59 -20.59 2.08
CA CYS A 146 3.65 -20.54 0.61
C CYS A 146 2.27 -20.50 -0.02
N ILE A 147 1.32 -21.28 0.50
CA ILE A 147 -0.08 -21.22 0.06
C ILE A 147 -0.65 -19.82 0.30
N GLN A 148 -0.46 -19.24 1.48
CA GLN A 148 -0.94 -17.90 1.81
C GLN A 148 -0.37 -16.83 0.86
N ALA A 149 0.94 -16.85 0.62
CA ALA A 149 1.59 -15.90 -0.29
C ALA A 149 1.08 -16.07 -1.74
N LEU A 150 1.00 -17.30 -2.24
CA LEU A 150 0.50 -17.59 -3.59
C LEU A 150 -0.99 -17.27 -3.75
N THR A 151 -1.82 -17.49 -2.72
CA THR A 151 -3.23 -17.10 -2.71
C THR A 151 -3.38 -15.59 -2.80
N ARG A 152 -2.57 -14.82 -2.07
CA ARG A 152 -2.54 -13.35 -2.20
C ARG A 152 -2.16 -12.94 -3.62
N ILE A 153 -1.13 -13.54 -4.21
CA ILE A 153 -0.68 -13.26 -5.57
C ILE A 153 -1.77 -13.58 -6.60
N PHE A 154 -2.47 -14.71 -6.43
CA PHE A 154 -3.62 -15.08 -7.25
C PHE A 154 -4.70 -14.00 -7.17
N ASN A 155 -5.11 -13.61 -5.96
CA ASN A 155 -6.15 -12.60 -5.76
C ASN A 155 -5.77 -11.21 -6.30
N ILE A 156 -4.49 -10.86 -6.35
CA ILE A 156 -4.00 -9.62 -6.99
C ILE A 156 -4.02 -9.75 -8.52
N SER A 157 -3.73 -10.94 -9.04
CA SER A 157 -3.65 -11.22 -10.49
C SER A 157 -5.01 -11.39 -11.15
N ASP A 158 -6.00 -11.88 -10.40
CA ASP A 158 -7.41 -11.93 -10.77
C ASP A 158 -7.94 -10.48 -10.77
N GLN A 159 -8.09 -9.86 -11.93
CA GLN A 159 -8.38 -8.43 -12.04
C GLN A 159 -9.88 -8.14 -12.03
N ASP A 160 -10.71 -9.08 -12.45
CA ASP A 160 -12.18 -8.95 -12.49
C ASP A 160 -12.91 -9.66 -11.33
N TYR A 161 -12.16 -10.36 -10.46
CA TYR A 161 -12.65 -11.03 -9.25
C TYR A 161 -13.68 -12.13 -9.51
N ASP A 162 -13.59 -12.79 -10.67
CA ASP A 162 -14.45 -13.92 -11.01
C ASP A 162 -13.96 -15.26 -10.42
N GLY A 163 -12.78 -15.25 -9.76
CA GLY A 163 -12.16 -16.38 -9.09
C GLY A 163 -11.36 -17.30 -10.01
N ILE A 164 -11.10 -16.88 -11.26
CA ILE A 164 -10.21 -17.55 -12.21
C ILE A 164 -9.18 -16.56 -12.76
N LEU A 165 -8.09 -17.08 -13.34
CA LEU A 165 -7.18 -16.31 -14.18
C LEU A 165 -7.45 -16.70 -15.63
N ASN A 166 -8.13 -15.81 -16.35
CA ASN A 166 -8.37 -15.98 -17.78
C ASN A 166 -7.08 -15.73 -18.59
N ASP A 167 -7.13 -15.95 -19.91
CA ASP A 167 -5.95 -15.80 -20.78
C ASP A 167 -5.33 -14.40 -20.73
N THR A 168 -6.14 -13.36 -20.55
CA THR A 168 -5.65 -11.98 -20.48
C THR A 168 -4.86 -11.76 -19.20
N GLU A 169 -5.41 -12.21 -18.07
CA GLU A 169 -4.79 -12.11 -16.74
C GLU A 169 -3.55 -12.99 -16.63
N MET A 170 -3.61 -14.21 -17.18
CA MET A 170 -2.45 -15.10 -17.26
C MET A 170 -1.32 -14.48 -18.08
N ASN A 171 -1.62 -13.84 -19.21
CA ASN A 171 -0.60 -13.15 -20.00
C ASN A 171 -0.05 -11.92 -19.27
N PHE A 172 -0.90 -11.16 -18.58
CA PHE A 172 -0.45 -10.03 -17.74
C PHE A 172 0.50 -10.52 -16.63
N PHE A 173 0.11 -11.58 -15.93
CA PHE A 173 0.91 -12.23 -14.89
C PHE A 173 2.27 -12.72 -15.43
N GLN A 174 2.28 -13.39 -16.58
CA GLN A 174 3.49 -13.88 -17.23
C GLN A 174 4.42 -12.73 -17.66
N GLN A 175 3.85 -11.68 -18.27
CA GLN A 175 4.61 -10.50 -18.66
C GLN A 175 5.21 -9.80 -17.44
N HIS A 176 4.47 -9.71 -16.33
CA HIS A 176 4.96 -9.10 -15.10
C HIS A 176 6.10 -9.92 -14.46
N CYS A 177 5.92 -11.22 -14.31
CA CYS A 177 6.88 -12.10 -13.62
C CYS A 177 8.10 -12.45 -14.47
N PHE A 178 7.92 -12.77 -15.74
CA PHE A 178 8.93 -13.39 -16.60
C PHE A 178 9.30 -12.55 -17.83
N ARG A 179 8.70 -11.36 -17.99
CA ARG A 179 8.93 -10.41 -19.09
C ARG A 179 8.59 -10.95 -20.50
N ASN A 180 7.96 -12.13 -20.57
CA ASN A 180 7.54 -12.76 -21.82
C ASN A 180 6.15 -13.37 -21.62
N PRO A 181 5.19 -13.13 -22.54
CA PRO A 181 3.90 -13.80 -22.49
C PRO A 181 4.03 -15.24 -22.99
N LEU A 182 3.06 -16.09 -22.63
CA LEU A 182 2.97 -17.43 -23.21
C LEU A 182 2.32 -17.36 -24.59
N SER A 183 2.72 -18.24 -25.51
CA SER A 183 1.94 -18.44 -26.73
C SER A 183 0.59 -19.07 -26.38
N PRO A 184 -0.47 -18.85 -27.18
CA PRO A 184 -1.77 -19.47 -26.94
C PRO A 184 -1.69 -21.00 -26.83
N GLU A 185 -0.86 -21.63 -27.66
CA GLU A 185 -0.62 -23.09 -27.62
C GLU A 185 0.02 -23.53 -26.30
N ALA A 186 1.02 -22.80 -25.80
CA ALA A 186 1.68 -23.12 -24.54
C ALA A 186 0.74 -22.93 -23.34
N LEU A 187 -0.16 -21.95 -23.40
CA LEU A 187 -1.16 -21.72 -22.36
C LEU A 187 -2.17 -22.87 -22.32
N GLU A 188 -2.65 -23.34 -23.47
CA GLU A 188 -3.51 -24.52 -23.57
C GLU A 188 -2.84 -25.79 -23.06
N ASP A 189 -1.54 -25.98 -23.33
CA ASP A 189 -0.78 -27.10 -22.78
C ASP A 189 -0.72 -27.04 -21.24
N VAL A 190 -0.51 -25.86 -20.67
CA VAL A 190 -0.54 -25.65 -19.21
C VAL A 190 -1.92 -25.99 -18.66
N LYS A 191 -3.00 -25.45 -19.24
CA LYS A 191 -4.38 -25.77 -18.82
C LYS A 191 -4.68 -27.26 -18.92
N SER A 192 -4.23 -27.93 -19.99
CA SER A 192 -4.40 -29.38 -20.18
C SER A 192 -3.72 -30.20 -19.09
N VAL A 193 -2.52 -29.79 -18.66
CA VAL A 193 -1.81 -30.43 -17.55
C VAL A 193 -2.57 -30.24 -16.24
N VAL A 194 -3.07 -29.05 -15.95
CA VAL A 194 -3.88 -28.78 -14.75
C VAL A 194 -5.16 -29.60 -14.77
N TRP A 195 -5.90 -29.56 -15.88
CA TRP A 195 -7.16 -30.29 -16.05
C TRP A 195 -7.01 -31.79 -15.75
N LYS A 196 -5.92 -32.41 -16.19
CA LYS A 196 -5.66 -33.85 -16.01
C LYS A 196 -5.28 -34.24 -14.58
N ASN A 197 -4.71 -33.32 -13.81
CA ASN A 197 -4.05 -33.66 -12.54
C ASN A 197 -4.65 -32.96 -11.31
N ALA A 198 -5.40 -31.87 -11.49
CA ALA A 198 -6.00 -31.08 -10.43
C ALA A 198 -7.53 -30.98 -10.64
N PRO A 199 -8.34 -31.72 -9.87
CA PRO A 199 -9.80 -31.58 -9.95
C PRO A 199 -10.19 -30.15 -9.57
N ASN A 200 -11.07 -29.53 -10.37
CA ASN A 200 -11.47 -28.13 -10.26
C ASN A 200 -10.32 -27.11 -10.44
N GLY A 201 -9.18 -27.53 -11.01
CA GLY A 201 -8.04 -26.64 -11.28
C GLY A 201 -8.28 -25.67 -12.45
N ILE A 202 -9.25 -25.97 -13.30
CA ILE A 202 -9.68 -25.12 -14.43
C ILE A 202 -11.21 -24.99 -14.36
N LYS A 203 -11.70 -23.77 -14.57
CA LYS A 203 -13.14 -23.46 -14.61
C LYS A 203 -13.35 -22.36 -15.66
N ASP A 204 -14.38 -22.50 -16.49
CA ASP A 204 -14.74 -21.52 -17.53
C ASP A 204 -13.55 -21.09 -18.41
N ASP A 205 -12.68 -22.05 -18.75
CA ASP A 205 -11.43 -21.86 -19.51
C ASP A 205 -10.35 -20.99 -18.81
N GLY A 206 -10.53 -20.65 -17.54
CA GLY A 206 -9.53 -19.98 -16.70
C GLY A 206 -8.94 -20.89 -15.62
N LEU A 207 -7.78 -20.48 -15.13
CA LEU A 207 -7.05 -21.17 -14.06
C LEU A 207 -7.62 -20.78 -12.69
N THR A 208 -8.12 -21.73 -11.92
CA THR A 208 -8.62 -21.45 -10.56
C THR A 208 -7.47 -21.33 -9.56
N LEU A 209 -7.74 -20.86 -8.34
CA LEU A 209 -6.74 -20.84 -7.27
C LEU A 209 -6.13 -22.23 -7.00
N SER A 210 -6.95 -23.29 -7.01
CA SER A 210 -6.44 -24.66 -6.81
C SER A 210 -5.53 -25.10 -7.96
N GLY A 211 -5.86 -24.72 -9.19
CA GLY A 211 -5.01 -24.94 -10.36
C GLY A 211 -3.68 -24.18 -10.27
N PHE A 212 -3.72 -22.93 -9.84
CA PHE A 212 -2.54 -22.08 -9.66
C PHE A 212 -1.59 -22.62 -8.58
N LEU A 213 -2.12 -23.06 -7.44
CA LEU A 213 -1.34 -23.71 -6.38
C LEU A 213 -0.76 -25.04 -6.87
N PHE A 214 -1.55 -25.84 -7.60
CA PHE A 214 -1.07 -27.09 -8.19
C PHE A 214 0.09 -26.87 -9.18
N LEU A 215 0.02 -25.85 -10.04
CA LEU A 215 1.12 -25.54 -10.96
C LEU A 215 2.41 -25.21 -10.24
N ASN A 216 2.35 -24.38 -9.20
CA ASN A 216 3.53 -24.04 -8.39
C ASN A 216 4.09 -25.27 -7.68
N MET A 217 3.23 -26.12 -7.12
CA MET A 217 3.64 -27.41 -6.55
C MET A 217 4.33 -28.30 -7.59
N LEU A 218 3.79 -28.39 -8.81
CA LEU A 218 4.35 -29.18 -9.90
C LEU A 218 5.73 -28.66 -10.35
N PHE A 219 5.93 -27.33 -10.40
CA PHE A 219 7.23 -26.76 -10.69
C PHE A 219 8.28 -27.16 -9.65
N ILE A 220 7.93 -27.06 -8.37
CA ILE A 220 8.82 -27.45 -7.27
C ILE A 220 9.17 -28.94 -7.35
N GLN A 221 8.16 -29.82 -7.53
CA GLN A 221 8.36 -31.27 -7.67
C GLN A 221 9.24 -31.66 -8.87
N ARG A 222 9.28 -30.83 -9.91
CA ARG A 222 10.15 -31.02 -11.09
C ARG A 222 11.52 -30.36 -10.95
N GLY A 223 11.89 -29.89 -9.75
CA GLY A 223 13.16 -29.22 -9.49
C GLY A 223 13.25 -27.81 -10.09
N ARG A 224 12.11 -27.17 -10.40
CA ARG A 224 12.01 -25.83 -10.98
C ARG A 224 11.42 -24.82 -9.98
N HIS A 225 11.76 -24.93 -8.71
CA HIS A 225 11.28 -24.06 -7.64
C HIS A 225 11.69 -22.58 -7.83
N GLU A 226 12.76 -22.30 -8.57
CA GLU A 226 13.16 -20.94 -9.00
C GLU A 226 12.02 -20.18 -9.70
N THR A 227 11.20 -20.86 -10.50
CA THR A 227 10.03 -20.25 -11.14
C THR A 227 9.05 -19.71 -10.11
N THR A 228 8.78 -20.47 -9.05
CA THR A 228 7.91 -20.03 -7.94
C THR A 228 8.55 -18.90 -7.14
N TRP A 229 9.86 -18.97 -6.86
CA TRP A 229 10.59 -17.88 -6.21
C TRP A 229 10.58 -16.58 -7.02
N THR A 230 10.70 -16.68 -8.35
CA THR A 230 10.63 -15.52 -9.24
C THR A 230 9.28 -14.81 -9.11
N VAL A 231 8.18 -15.56 -9.06
CA VAL A 231 6.84 -15.03 -8.82
C VAL A 231 6.76 -14.36 -7.44
N LEU A 232 7.17 -15.06 -6.37
CA LEU A 232 7.12 -14.54 -5.00
C LEU A 232 7.88 -13.21 -4.87
N ARG A 233 9.13 -13.16 -5.35
CA ARG A 233 9.96 -11.95 -5.30
C ARG A 233 9.42 -10.81 -6.14
N LYS A 234 8.79 -11.11 -7.29
CA LYS A 234 8.17 -10.09 -8.13
C LYS A 234 7.01 -9.38 -7.41
N PHE A 235 6.34 -10.07 -6.51
CA PHE A 235 5.27 -9.54 -5.66
C PHE A 235 5.76 -9.06 -4.27
N GLY A 236 7.07 -8.92 -4.10
CA GLY A 236 7.70 -8.31 -2.93
C GLY A 236 8.00 -9.28 -1.78
N CYS A 237 7.88 -10.60 -1.96
CA CYS A 237 8.19 -11.55 -0.89
C CYS A 237 9.70 -11.83 -0.76
N ASP A 238 10.16 -11.99 0.48
CA ASP A 238 11.49 -12.46 0.83
C ASP A 238 11.56 -14.00 0.96
N ASP A 239 12.70 -14.52 1.40
CA ASP A 239 12.94 -15.95 1.57
C ASP A 239 12.16 -16.57 2.76
N ASN A 240 11.61 -15.74 3.64
CA ASN A 240 10.68 -16.15 4.70
C ASN A 240 9.22 -16.10 4.26
N LEU A 241 8.97 -15.71 3.00
CA LEU A 241 7.63 -15.53 2.40
C LEU A 241 6.85 -14.36 3.02
N GLU A 242 7.55 -13.40 3.60
CA GLU A 242 7.01 -12.15 4.11
C GLU A 242 7.27 -11.01 3.11
N LEU A 243 6.44 -9.98 3.12
CA LEU A 243 6.65 -8.83 2.26
C LEU A 243 7.82 -8.00 2.78
N ILE A 244 8.80 -7.69 1.92
CA ILE A 244 9.97 -6.90 2.31
C ILE A 244 9.58 -5.47 2.69
N ASP A 245 10.27 -4.92 3.69
CA ASP A 245 10.05 -3.55 4.16
C ASP A 245 10.22 -2.53 3.02
N ASP A 246 11.21 -2.70 2.16
CA ASP A 246 11.45 -1.79 1.01
C ASP A 246 10.26 -1.75 0.02
N TYR A 247 9.48 -2.84 -0.05
CA TYR A 247 8.29 -2.92 -0.90
C TYR A 247 7.08 -2.25 -0.23
N LEU A 248 6.93 -2.35 1.09
CA LEU A 248 5.80 -1.77 1.83
C LEU A 248 6.02 -0.31 2.24
N TYR A 249 7.26 0.05 2.55
CA TYR A 249 7.66 1.33 3.11
C TYR A 249 8.72 2.02 2.23
N PRO A 250 8.42 2.31 0.95
CA PRO A 250 9.37 3.01 0.10
C PRO A 250 9.67 4.41 0.67
N ASP A 251 10.90 4.85 0.48
CA ASP A 251 11.34 6.17 0.94
C ASP A 251 10.55 7.31 0.28
N LEU A 252 9.86 8.10 1.10
CA LEU A 252 9.19 9.33 0.66
C LEU A 252 9.52 10.47 1.63
N GLN A 253 10.28 11.45 1.14
CA GLN A 253 10.62 12.63 1.92
C GLN A 253 9.50 13.67 1.83
N VAL A 254 8.88 13.98 2.97
CA VAL A 254 7.85 15.03 3.08
C VAL A 254 8.44 16.24 3.82
N PRO A 255 8.74 17.35 3.11
CA PRO A 255 9.28 18.54 3.75
C PRO A 255 8.31 19.19 4.74
N HIS A 256 8.84 19.96 5.69
CA HIS A 256 8.01 20.72 6.63
C HIS A 256 7.04 21.67 5.90
N ASN A 257 5.82 21.78 6.44
CA ASN A 257 4.71 22.58 5.88
C ASN A 257 4.21 22.12 4.50
N CYS A 258 4.61 20.95 4.02
CA CYS A 258 3.98 20.26 2.89
C CYS A 258 2.92 19.28 3.41
N THR A 259 2.06 18.81 2.51
CA THR A 259 1.09 17.75 2.75
C THR A 259 1.20 16.69 1.67
N THR A 260 0.59 15.54 1.88
CA THR A 260 0.54 14.43 0.93
C THR A 260 -0.89 14.23 0.44
N GLU A 261 -1.04 13.99 -0.86
CA GLU A 261 -2.32 13.75 -1.51
C GLU A 261 -2.20 12.54 -2.45
N LEU A 262 -3.29 11.80 -2.64
CA LEU A 262 -3.37 10.84 -3.74
C LEU A 262 -3.42 11.61 -5.07
N ASN A 263 -2.66 11.14 -6.05
CA ASN A 263 -2.70 11.67 -7.40
C ASN A 263 -3.70 10.88 -8.27
N HIS A 264 -3.82 11.27 -9.55
CA HIS A 264 -4.77 10.63 -10.45
C HIS A 264 -4.53 9.12 -10.64
N TYR A 265 -3.27 8.65 -10.63
CA TYR A 265 -2.95 7.22 -10.70
C TYR A 265 -3.42 6.48 -9.45
N GLY A 266 -3.22 7.07 -8.26
CA GLY A 266 -3.72 6.53 -7.00
C GLY A 266 -5.24 6.40 -7.00
N TYR A 267 -5.97 7.46 -7.38
CA TYR A 267 -7.44 7.41 -7.45
C TYR A 267 -7.94 6.41 -8.49
N GLN A 268 -7.34 6.35 -9.68
CA GLN A 268 -7.75 5.41 -10.72
C GLN A 268 -7.54 3.96 -10.28
N PHE A 269 -6.42 3.66 -9.63
CA PHE A 269 -6.16 2.34 -9.07
C PHE A 269 -7.21 1.98 -8.00
N LEU A 270 -7.41 2.86 -7.03
CA LEU A 270 -8.34 2.61 -5.93
C LEU A 270 -9.78 2.46 -6.41
N GLN A 271 -10.20 3.23 -7.41
CA GLN A 271 -11.50 3.07 -8.04
C GLN A 271 -11.65 1.69 -8.69
N ARG A 272 -10.62 1.22 -9.43
CA ARG A 272 -10.65 -0.14 -10.00
C ARG A 272 -10.73 -1.23 -8.93
N ILE A 273 -10.01 -1.06 -7.82
CA ILE A 273 -10.11 -2.00 -6.69
C ILE A 273 -11.51 -1.99 -6.10
N PHE A 274 -12.14 -0.81 -5.92
CA PHE A 274 -13.52 -0.73 -5.45
C PHE A 274 -14.47 -1.49 -6.40
N GLU A 275 -14.44 -1.15 -7.69
CA GLU A 275 -15.32 -1.73 -8.72
C GLU A 275 -15.14 -3.25 -8.86
N LYS A 276 -13.93 -3.76 -8.60
CA LYS A 276 -13.61 -5.18 -8.57
C LYS A 276 -14.36 -5.93 -7.45
N TYR A 277 -14.50 -5.31 -6.28
CA TYR A 277 -15.13 -5.95 -5.12
C TYR A 277 -16.61 -5.56 -4.91
N ASP A 278 -17.11 -4.55 -5.62
CA ASP A 278 -18.54 -4.20 -5.73
C ASP A 278 -19.25 -5.19 -6.68
N VAL A 279 -19.51 -6.40 -6.18
CA VAL A 279 -19.98 -7.54 -6.98
C VAL A 279 -21.43 -7.32 -7.41
N ASP A 280 -22.26 -6.76 -6.51
CA ASP A 280 -23.66 -6.48 -6.79
C ASP A 280 -23.88 -5.17 -7.57
N LYS A 281 -22.81 -4.36 -7.74
CA LYS A 281 -22.78 -3.11 -8.52
C LYS A 281 -23.75 -2.07 -7.97
N ASP A 282 -23.96 -2.07 -6.65
CA ASP A 282 -24.81 -1.10 -5.98
C ASP A 282 -24.08 0.22 -5.66
N GLY A 283 -22.77 0.28 -5.91
CA GLY A 283 -21.93 1.45 -5.68
C GLY A 283 -21.51 1.61 -4.22
N ALA A 284 -21.70 0.59 -3.38
CA ALA A 284 -21.27 0.52 -1.99
C ALA A 284 -20.70 -0.87 -1.64
N LEU A 285 -19.71 -0.91 -0.74
CA LEU A 285 -19.15 -2.17 -0.26
C LEU A 285 -19.93 -2.65 0.96
N SER A 286 -20.61 -3.78 0.80
CA SER A 286 -21.17 -4.55 1.90
C SER A 286 -20.08 -5.09 2.84
N PRO A 287 -20.41 -5.53 4.08
CA PRO A 287 -19.42 -6.11 4.99
C PRO A 287 -18.66 -7.31 4.41
N THR A 288 -19.34 -8.14 3.60
CA THR A 288 -18.73 -9.30 2.94
C THR A 288 -17.76 -8.87 1.84
N GLU A 289 -18.13 -7.88 1.02
CA GLU A 289 -17.25 -7.36 -0.04
C GLU A 289 -16.03 -6.65 0.54
N LEU A 290 -16.21 -5.91 1.64
CA LEU A 290 -15.11 -5.27 2.34
C LEU A 290 -14.15 -6.31 2.97
N GLN A 291 -14.69 -7.39 3.54
CA GLN A 291 -13.88 -8.51 4.03
C GLN A 291 -13.08 -9.17 2.90
N ASN A 292 -13.70 -9.34 1.73
CA ASN A 292 -13.06 -9.88 0.55
C ASN A 292 -11.95 -8.96 0.02
N LEU A 293 -12.20 -7.65 -0.05
CA LEU A 293 -11.20 -6.64 -0.44
C LEU A 293 -9.97 -6.71 0.46
N PHE A 294 -10.18 -6.84 1.78
CA PHE A 294 -9.09 -6.96 2.76
C PHE A 294 -8.51 -8.35 2.93
N SER A 295 -8.93 -9.35 2.14
CA SER A 295 -8.35 -10.71 2.18
C SER A 295 -6.86 -10.74 1.80
N VAL A 296 -6.37 -9.73 1.07
CA VAL A 296 -4.95 -9.57 0.69
C VAL A 296 -4.12 -8.83 1.74
N PHE A 297 -4.75 -8.39 2.84
CA PHE A 297 -4.08 -7.74 3.96
C PHE A 297 -3.75 -8.77 5.07
N PRO A 298 -2.65 -8.58 5.82
CA PRO A 298 -2.34 -9.42 6.98
C PRO A 298 -3.27 -9.17 8.18
N TYR A 299 -3.99 -8.05 8.20
CA TYR A 299 -4.96 -7.67 9.22
C TYR A 299 -6.08 -6.83 8.60
N PHE A 300 -7.17 -6.60 9.35
CA PHE A 300 -8.24 -5.73 8.89
C PHE A 300 -7.84 -4.25 9.10
N PRO A 301 -7.64 -3.44 8.04
CA PRO A 301 -6.94 -2.16 8.16
C PRO A 301 -7.79 -1.02 8.73
N TRP A 302 -9.11 -1.13 8.69
CA TRP A 302 -10.04 -0.07 9.06
C TRP A 302 -10.88 -0.45 10.28
N SER A 303 -10.93 0.42 11.29
CA SER A 303 -11.83 0.21 12.42
C SER A 303 -13.30 0.47 12.03
N SER A 304 -14.23 0.09 12.91
CA SER A 304 -15.65 0.40 12.75
C SER A 304 -15.96 1.91 12.74
N GLU A 305 -15.01 2.76 13.15
CA GLU A 305 -15.18 4.21 13.15
C GLU A 305 -15.23 4.79 11.74
N VAL A 306 -14.65 4.12 10.73
CA VAL A 306 -14.59 4.62 9.34
C VAL A 306 -15.97 4.94 8.80
N PHE A 307 -17.00 4.15 9.13
CA PHE A 307 -18.39 4.38 8.70
C PHE A 307 -19.03 5.65 9.28
N ASN A 308 -18.39 6.27 10.29
CA ASN A 308 -18.76 7.55 10.86
C ASN A 308 -17.83 8.71 10.43
N VAL A 309 -16.70 8.41 9.77
CA VAL A 309 -15.75 9.41 9.26
C VAL A 309 -16.09 9.83 7.83
N VAL A 310 -16.66 8.94 7.01
CA VAL A 310 -16.90 9.18 5.58
C VAL A 310 -18.35 8.87 5.16
N CYS A 311 -18.71 9.23 3.93
CA CYS A 311 -20.05 9.03 3.39
C CYS A 311 -20.41 7.55 3.21
N THR A 312 -21.51 7.14 3.84
CA THR A 312 -22.13 5.82 3.66
C THR A 312 -23.45 5.92 2.92
N ASP A 313 -23.92 4.81 2.38
CA ASP A 313 -25.23 4.72 1.74
C ASP A 313 -26.36 4.67 2.80
N SER A 314 -27.59 4.41 2.36
CA SER A 314 -28.75 4.24 3.25
C SER A 314 -28.68 3.03 4.18
N LYS A 315 -27.90 1.99 3.84
CA LYS A 315 -27.69 0.80 4.66
C LYS A 315 -26.51 0.97 5.64
N GLY A 316 -25.76 2.07 5.53
CA GLY A 316 -24.53 2.30 6.30
C GLY A 316 -23.28 1.67 5.68
N TRP A 317 -23.36 1.23 4.42
CA TRP A 317 -22.27 0.63 3.67
C TRP A 317 -21.40 1.69 3.01
N LEU A 318 -20.14 1.35 2.77
CA LEU A 318 -19.14 2.31 2.30
C LEU A 318 -19.30 2.57 0.79
N THR A 319 -19.80 3.73 0.41
CA THR A 319 -19.94 4.13 -1.00
C THR A 319 -18.57 4.28 -1.68
N LEU A 320 -18.50 4.24 -3.03
CA LEU A 320 -17.26 4.56 -3.76
C LEU A 320 -16.66 5.91 -3.33
N HIS A 321 -17.52 6.91 -3.18
CA HIS A 321 -17.11 8.24 -2.71
C HIS A 321 -16.53 8.21 -1.29
N GLY A 322 -17.21 7.52 -0.37
CA GLY A 322 -16.73 7.31 1.00
C GLY A 322 -15.42 6.54 1.06
N TYR A 323 -15.27 5.51 0.23
CA TYR A 323 -14.06 4.73 0.08
C TYR A 323 -12.88 5.59 -0.36
N LEU A 324 -13.03 6.39 -1.43
CA LEU A 324 -11.98 7.30 -1.90
C LEU A 324 -11.69 8.40 -0.86
N CYS A 325 -12.70 8.85 -0.14
CA CYS A 325 -12.54 9.74 1.01
C CYS A 325 -11.63 9.10 2.07
N GLN A 326 -11.88 7.86 2.48
CA GLN A 326 -11.08 7.20 3.52
C GLN A 326 -9.60 7.04 3.11
N TRP A 327 -9.35 6.71 1.84
CA TRP A 327 -8.00 6.66 1.28
C TRP A 327 -7.32 8.04 1.25
N THR A 328 -8.06 9.08 0.86
CA THR A 328 -7.57 10.47 0.88
C THR A 328 -7.21 10.92 2.29
N PHE A 329 -8.03 10.54 3.27
CA PHE A 329 -7.80 10.82 4.68
C PHE A 329 -6.52 10.13 5.19
N THR A 330 -6.35 8.86 4.85
CA THR A 330 -5.15 8.08 5.21
C THR A 330 -3.90 8.69 4.58
N ALA A 331 -3.95 9.01 3.28
CA ALA A 331 -2.82 9.63 2.57
C ALA A 331 -2.43 11.00 3.15
N TYR A 332 -3.38 11.76 3.71
CA TYR A 332 -3.13 13.07 4.30
C TYR A 332 -2.54 12.98 5.72
N LEU A 333 -3.05 12.07 6.56
CA LEU A 333 -2.62 11.94 7.96
C LEU A 333 -1.37 11.08 8.12
N ASP A 334 -1.29 9.96 7.41
CA ASP A 334 -0.20 9.01 7.49
C ASP A 334 0.08 8.38 6.12
N VAL A 335 0.96 9.04 5.37
CA VAL A 335 1.33 8.61 4.02
C VAL A 335 2.06 7.27 4.01
N HIS A 336 2.77 6.90 5.07
CA HIS A 336 3.51 5.64 5.12
C HIS A 336 2.55 4.46 5.25
N HIS A 337 1.55 4.56 6.13
CA HIS A 337 0.46 3.57 6.19
C HIS A 337 -0.34 3.52 4.89
N CYS A 338 -0.56 4.66 4.22
CA CYS A 338 -1.20 4.67 2.91
C CYS A 338 -0.40 3.87 1.86
N MET A 339 0.93 4.07 1.80
CA MET A 339 1.80 3.33 0.89
C MET A 339 1.87 1.83 1.24
N GLU A 340 1.90 1.49 2.52
CA GLU A 340 1.82 0.10 2.98
C GLU A 340 0.53 -0.58 2.47
N TYR A 341 -0.63 0.08 2.62
CA TYR A 341 -1.91 -0.46 2.15
C TYR A 341 -1.97 -0.58 0.61
N LEU A 342 -1.39 0.36 -0.12
CA LEU A 342 -1.21 0.24 -1.58
C LEU A 342 -0.30 -0.95 -1.93
N GLY A 343 0.72 -1.22 -1.12
CA GLY A 343 1.58 -2.39 -1.24
C GLY A 343 0.81 -3.69 -1.07
N TYR A 344 -0.03 -3.81 -0.03
CA TYR A 344 -0.89 -4.98 0.19
C TYR A 344 -1.86 -5.21 -0.97
N LEU A 345 -2.45 -4.15 -1.53
CA LEU A 345 -3.33 -4.23 -2.69
C LEU A 345 -2.60 -4.51 -4.03
N GLY A 346 -1.27 -4.54 -4.04
CA GLY A 346 -0.51 -4.83 -5.25
C GLY A 346 -0.46 -3.67 -6.25
N PHE A 347 -0.45 -2.42 -5.78
CA PHE A 347 -0.43 -1.23 -6.64
C PHE A 347 0.67 -1.27 -7.70
N THR A 348 1.91 -1.60 -7.31
CA THR A 348 3.06 -1.65 -8.23
C THR A 348 2.87 -2.65 -9.36
N THR A 349 2.25 -3.80 -9.06
CA THR A 349 1.91 -4.83 -10.04
C THR A 349 0.79 -4.36 -10.97
N ILE A 350 -0.38 -3.99 -10.43
CA ILE A 350 -1.58 -3.68 -11.21
C ILE A 350 -1.42 -2.38 -12.00
N ALA A 351 -0.80 -1.35 -11.41
CA ALA A 351 -0.57 -0.06 -12.07
C ALA A 351 0.73 -0.03 -12.89
N ASN A 352 1.49 -1.13 -12.90
CA ASN A 352 2.79 -1.26 -13.58
C ASN A 352 3.75 -0.09 -13.24
N GLN A 353 3.91 0.16 -11.94
CA GLN A 353 4.79 1.20 -11.38
C GLN A 353 5.93 0.55 -10.59
N GLU A 354 7.05 1.26 -10.47
CA GLU A 354 8.20 0.78 -9.68
C GLU A 354 7.96 0.84 -8.17
N SER A 355 7.15 1.79 -7.70
CA SER A 355 6.91 2.05 -6.27
C SER A 355 5.53 2.66 -6.01
N GLN A 356 5.01 2.46 -4.80
CA GLN A 356 3.78 3.04 -4.28
C GLN A 356 3.85 4.57 -4.20
N THR A 357 5.06 5.14 -4.13
CA THR A 357 5.29 6.59 -4.20
C THR A 357 4.69 7.22 -5.47
N ALA A 358 4.57 6.46 -6.57
CA ALA A 358 3.95 6.91 -7.81
C ALA A 358 2.45 7.23 -7.68
N ALA A 359 1.78 6.79 -6.61
CA ALA A 359 0.39 7.16 -6.29
C ALA A 359 0.26 8.47 -5.50
N ILE A 360 1.38 9.01 -4.98
CA ILE A 360 1.38 10.12 -4.02
C ILE A 360 1.90 11.39 -4.70
N THR A 361 1.31 12.53 -4.35
CA THR A 361 1.85 13.86 -4.62
C THR A 361 2.18 14.55 -3.31
N VAL A 362 3.45 14.91 -3.14
CA VAL A 362 3.89 15.81 -2.07
C VAL A 362 3.63 17.24 -2.54
N THR A 363 2.76 17.95 -1.83
CA THR A 363 2.41 19.33 -2.16
C THR A 363 3.59 20.25 -1.86
N ARG A 364 3.60 21.45 -2.45
CA ARG A 364 4.60 22.45 -2.10
C ARG A 364 4.30 23.05 -0.72
N SER A 365 5.31 23.69 -0.12
CA SER A 365 5.17 24.34 1.18
C SER A 365 4.01 25.34 1.22
N LYS A 366 3.18 25.24 2.27
CA LYS A 366 2.09 26.19 2.57
C LYS A 366 2.56 27.64 2.65
N MET A 367 3.81 27.88 3.05
CA MET A 367 4.35 29.25 3.09
C MET A 367 4.39 29.89 1.69
N ILE A 368 4.74 29.09 0.68
CA ILE A 368 4.76 29.53 -0.72
C ILE A 368 3.34 29.79 -1.23
N ASP A 369 2.36 28.97 -0.82
CA ASP A 369 0.94 29.19 -1.16
C ASP A 369 0.43 30.52 -0.60
N LEU A 370 0.78 30.82 0.67
CA LEU A 370 0.41 32.08 1.32
C LEU A 370 1.08 33.29 0.67
N GLU A 371 2.36 33.20 0.33
CA GLU A 371 3.08 34.28 -0.37
C GLU A 371 2.52 34.56 -1.77
N LYS A 372 2.11 33.51 -2.50
CA LYS A 372 1.56 33.63 -3.85
C LYS A 372 0.07 33.92 -3.89
N GLY A 373 -0.65 33.80 -2.76
CA GLY A 373 -2.10 33.89 -2.72
C GLY A 373 -2.79 32.82 -3.59
N GLN A 374 -2.18 31.66 -3.78
CA GLN A 374 -2.75 30.60 -4.60
C GLN A 374 -2.26 29.24 -4.09
N THR A 375 -3.16 28.26 -4.04
CA THR A 375 -2.82 26.87 -3.74
C THR A 375 -3.24 25.94 -4.88
N GLN A 376 -2.51 24.84 -5.04
CA GLN A 376 -2.88 23.72 -5.91
C GLN A 376 -3.35 22.50 -5.10
N ARG A 377 -3.42 22.64 -3.77
CA ARG A 377 -3.90 21.57 -2.88
C ARG A 377 -5.36 21.24 -3.17
N ASN A 378 -5.69 19.97 -2.96
CA ASN A 378 -7.06 19.46 -3.05
C ASN A 378 -7.63 19.10 -1.69
N VAL A 379 -6.78 18.92 -0.68
CA VAL A 379 -7.20 18.50 0.67
C VAL A 379 -6.88 19.59 1.68
N PHE A 380 -7.90 20.03 2.44
CA PHE A 380 -7.78 21.08 3.45
C PHE A 380 -8.21 20.58 4.83
N LEU A 381 -7.44 20.93 5.87
CA LEU A 381 -7.77 20.61 7.27
C LEU A 381 -8.46 21.78 7.95
N CYS A 382 -9.66 21.54 8.46
CA CYS A 382 -10.44 22.42 9.31
C CYS A 382 -10.48 21.89 10.74
N LYS A 383 -10.07 22.70 11.70
CA LYS A 383 -10.23 22.37 13.13
C LYS A 383 -11.51 22.99 13.67
N VAL A 384 -12.38 22.15 14.23
CA VAL A 384 -13.66 22.52 14.84
C VAL A 384 -13.47 22.60 16.34
N ILE A 385 -13.46 23.83 16.85
CA ILE A 385 -13.06 24.15 18.23
C ILE A 385 -14.21 24.87 18.93
N GLY A 386 -14.54 24.40 20.13
CA GLY A 386 -15.61 24.97 20.94
C GLY A 386 -15.75 24.20 22.26
N PRO A 387 -16.47 24.76 23.23
CA PRO A 387 -16.64 24.10 24.53
C PRO A 387 -17.40 22.77 24.40
N LYS A 388 -17.36 21.98 25.47
CA LYS A 388 -18.12 20.72 25.57
C LYS A 388 -19.62 21.03 25.49
N GLY A 389 -20.36 20.23 24.72
CA GLY A 389 -21.81 20.39 24.57
C GLY A 389 -22.27 21.40 23.50
N THR A 390 -21.35 22.09 22.81
CA THR A 390 -21.70 23.03 21.73
C THR A 390 -22.32 22.34 20.50
N GLY A 391 -22.07 21.05 20.31
CA GLY A 391 -22.61 20.28 19.18
C GLY A 391 -21.62 20.10 18.02
N LYS A 392 -20.31 20.12 18.32
CA LYS A 392 -19.22 19.89 17.35
C LYS A 392 -19.38 18.56 16.60
N THR A 393 -19.63 17.45 17.31
CA THR A 393 -19.85 16.13 16.70
C THR A 393 -21.03 16.13 15.73
N ALA A 394 -22.13 16.80 16.10
CA ALA A 394 -23.30 16.93 15.24
C ALA A 394 -23.00 17.77 13.98
N PHE A 395 -22.13 18.78 14.09
CA PHE A 395 -21.65 19.58 12.95
C PHE A 395 -20.78 18.75 11.99
N LEU A 396 -19.90 17.89 12.53
CA LEU A 396 -19.14 16.93 11.74
C LEU A 396 -20.06 15.96 10.99
N GLN A 397 -21.00 15.32 11.69
CA GLN A 397 -21.93 14.36 11.07
C GLN A 397 -22.87 15.03 10.05
N ALA A 398 -23.23 16.29 10.26
CA ALA A 398 -23.98 17.08 9.29
C ALA A 398 -23.25 17.23 7.95
N PHE A 399 -21.91 17.21 7.94
CA PHE A 399 -21.12 17.25 6.72
C PHE A 399 -21.25 15.96 5.87
N LEU A 400 -21.58 14.85 6.51
CA LEU A 400 -21.90 13.57 5.86
C LEU A 400 -23.38 13.46 5.45
N GLY A 401 -24.16 14.53 5.62
CA GLY A 401 -25.60 14.52 5.36
C GLY A 401 -26.44 13.81 6.43
N LYS A 402 -25.83 13.43 7.57
CA LYS A 402 -26.53 12.83 8.70
C LYS A 402 -27.16 13.95 9.55
N ASN A 403 -28.43 13.78 9.94
CA ASN A 403 -29.19 14.76 10.73
C ASN A 403 -29.53 14.16 12.11
N LEU A 404 -29.54 15.00 13.15
CA LEU A 404 -29.96 14.63 14.52
C LEU A 404 -31.38 14.04 14.60
N LEU A 405 -32.25 14.32 13.62
CA LEU A 405 -33.61 13.75 13.56
C LEU A 405 -33.64 12.30 13.04
N LYS A 406 -32.54 11.81 12.44
CA LYS A 406 -32.44 10.46 11.83
C LYS A 406 -31.52 9.50 12.59
N ASN A 407 -30.73 9.99 13.57
CA ASN A 407 -29.74 9.19 14.29
C ASN A 407 -30.08 9.09 15.78
N ASP A 408 -30.48 7.90 16.22
CA ASP A 408 -30.64 7.51 17.64
C ASP A 408 -29.50 6.58 18.14
N SER A 409 -28.51 6.28 17.31
CA SER A 409 -27.43 5.35 17.66
C SER A 409 -26.30 6.03 18.43
N ALA A 410 -26.17 5.65 19.71
CA ALA A 410 -25.00 5.89 20.55
C ALA A 410 -23.82 5.01 20.08
N GLY A 411 -23.23 5.35 18.94
CA GLY A 411 -22.00 4.73 18.45
C GLY A 411 -20.75 5.52 18.89
N ASP A 412 -19.58 4.88 18.84
CA ASP A 412 -18.30 5.56 18.96
C ASP A 412 -18.14 6.53 17.77
N PHE A 413 -18.05 7.82 18.08
CA PHE A 413 -17.81 8.88 17.11
C PHE A 413 -16.31 9.12 16.97
N SER A 414 -15.84 9.24 15.73
CA SER A 414 -14.47 9.68 15.47
C SER A 414 -14.39 11.19 15.59
N ASP A 415 -13.22 11.68 16.03
CA ASP A 415 -12.89 13.11 16.03
C ASP A 415 -12.75 13.67 14.60
N TYR A 416 -12.83 12.83 13.57
CA TYR A 416 -12.65 13.24 12.19
C TYR A 416 -13.86 12.98 11.31
N THR A 417 -14.00 13.81 10.29
CA THR A 417 -14.92 13.59 9.18
C THR A 417 -14.31 14.14 7.90
N LEU A 418 -14.42 13.40 6.79
CA LEU A 418 -13.99 13.84 5.47
C LEU A 418 -15.14 13.75 4.46
N ASN A 419 -15.32 14.81 3.68
CA ASN A 419 -16.16 14.80 2.50
C ASN A 419 -15.67 15.85 1.48
N THR A 420 -16.29 15.90 0.30
CA THR A 420 -15.99 16.90 -0.72
C THR A 420 -16.91 18.11 -0.64
N VAL A 421 -16.39 19.25 -1.09
CA VAL A 421 -17.10 20.51 -1.26
C VAL A 421 -16.70 21.14 -2.58
N GLN A 422 -17.64 21.86 -3.22
CA GLN A 422 -17.36 22.60 -4.44
C GLN A 422 -16.81 23.99 -4.15
N ILE A 423 -15.62 24.28 -4.70
CA ILE A 423 -15.00 25.60 -4.72
C ILE A 423 -14.77 25.97 -6.19
N ASN A 424 -15.38 27.06 -6.65
CA ASN A 424 -15.23 27.56 -8.02
C ASN A 424 -15.48 26.49 -9.12
N GLY A 425 -16.40 25.55 -8.85
CA GLY A 425 -16.72 24.44 -9.76
C GLY A 425 -15.73 23.28 -9.75
N GLN A 426 -14.77 23.28 -8.82
CA GLN A 426 -13.88 22.15 -8.56
C GLN A 426 -14.23 21.49 -7.24
N ASP A 427 -14.27 20.16 -7.22
CA ASP A 427 -14.40 19.40 -5.98
C ASP A 427 -13.08 19.44 -5.21
N LYS A 428 -13.16 19.75 -3.93
CA LYS A 428 -12.05 19.79 -2.98
C LYS A 428 -12.44 18.99 -1.74
N TYR A 429 -11.48 18.32 -1.14
CA TYR A 429 -11.67 17.58 0.10
C TYR A 429 -11.49 18.49 1.30
N LEU A 430 -12.41 18.38 2.25
CA LEU A 430 -12.34 19.07 3.54
C LEU A 430 -12.31 18.02 4.64
N ILE A 431 -11.26 18.05 5.46
CA ILE A 431 -11.16 17.29 6.71
C ILE A 431 -11.70 18.19 7.82
N LEU A 432 -12.72 17.74 8.53
CA LEU A 432 -13.12 18.32 9.81
C LEU A 432 -12.49 17.50 10.92
N ASN A 433 -11.84 18.18 11.86
CA ASN A 433 -11.27 17.59 13.07
C ASN A 433 -11.91 18.27 14.29
N GLU A 434 -12.71 17.53 15.04
CA GLU A 434 -13.24 17.95 16.33
C GLU A 434 -12.12 17.97 17.36
N VAL A 435 -11.91 19.14 17.97
CA VAL A 435 -10.91 19.30 19.01
C VAL A 435 -11.64 19.41 20.35
N ASP A 436 -11.55 18.37 21.17
CA ASP A 436 -11.98 18.44 22.57
C ASP A 436 -10.84 19.03 23.41
N VAL A 437 -11.18 20.03 24.23
CA VAL A 437 -10.20 20.77 25.00
C VAL A 437 -10.65 20.75 26.44
N GLU A 438 -10.23 19.73 27.18
CA GLU A 438 -10.43 19.63 28.63
C GLU A 438 -9.37 20.43 29.42
N THR A 439 -8.34 20.99 28.78
CA THR A 439 -7.24 21.72 29.45
C THR A 439 -7.06 23.14 28.92
N GLU A 440 -6.82 24.06 29.84
CA GLU A 440 -6.86 25.53 29.72
C GLU A 440 -6.20 26.21 28.51
N PHE A 441 -5.41 25.55 27.65
CA PHE A 441 -4.81 26.17 26.45
C PHE A 441 -4.52 25.15 25.32
N LEU A 442 -4.81 25.51 24.06
CA LEU A 442 -4.45 24.69 22.89
C LEU A 442 -2.93 24.79 22.64
N LYS A 443 -2.23 23.67 22.56
CA LYS A 443 -0.82 23.67 22.14
C LYS A 443 -0.72 24.20 20.70
N ALA A 444 0.33 24.97 20.37
CA ALA A 444 0.53 25.52 19.02
C ALA A 444 0.53 24.44 17.91
N SER A 445 1.03 23.23 18.20
CA SER A 445 0.94 22.09 17.27
C SER A 445 -0.51 21.64 17.02
N VAL A 446 -1.35 21.71 18.05
CA VAL A 446 -2.79 21.40 18.00
C VAL A 446 -3.59 22.56 17.40
N ALA A 447 -3.05 23.77 17.32
CA ALA A 447 -3.71 24.90 16.64
C ALA A 447 -3.51 24.91 15.11
N SER A 448 -2.48 24.22 14.59
CA SER A 448 -2.14 24.23 13.15
C SER A 448 -3.23 23.58 12.28
N CYS A 449 -3.76 24.33 11.32
CA CYS A 449 -4.73 23.87 10.32
C CYS A 449 -4.76 24.81 9.12
N ASP A 450 -5.57 24.50 8.10
CA ASP A 450 -5.82 25.40 6.96
C ASP A 450 -6.93 26.42 7.24
N VAL A 451 -7.89 26.08 8.10
CA VAL A 451 -8.95 26.98 8.59
C VAL A 451 -9.39 26.57 10.00
N ALA A 452 -9.74 27.54 10.84
CA ALA A 452 -10.31 27.28 12.16
C ALA A 452 -11.81 27.62 12.18
N CYS A 453 -12.63 26.66 12.63
CA CYS A 453 -14.05 26.81 12.87
C CYS A 453 -14.29 26.94 14.38
N LEU A 454 -14.55 28.16 14.84
CA LEU A 454 -14.79 28.49 16.24
C LEU A 454 -16.29 28.44 16.52
N MET A 455 -16.74 27.33 17.09
CA MET A 455 -18.16 27.05 17.36
C MET A 455 -18.54 27.45 18.79
N TYR A 456 -19.60 28.23 18.93
CA TYR A 456 -20.25 28.54 20.21
C TYR A 456 -21.76 28.27 20.12
N ASP A 457 -22.38 28.00 21.27
CA ASP A 457 -23.79 27.65 21.38
C ASP A 457 -24.62 28.89 21.71
N ILE A 458 -25.55 29.27 20.83
CA ILE A 458 -26.37 30.46 21.05
C ILE A 458 -27.26 30.36 22.30
N SER A 459 -27.53 29.14 22.79
CA SER A 459 -28.34 28.89 23.98
C SER A 459 -27.52 28.84 25.27
N ASP A 460 -26.18 28.89 25.18
CA ASP A 460 -25.26 28.99 26.33
C ASP A 460 -24.58 30.36 26.32
N ALA A 461 -24.90 31.18 27.33
CA ALA A 461 -24.38 32.53 27.50
C ALA A 461 -22.85 32.60 27.67
N LYS A 462 -22.18 31.51 28.07
CA LYS A 462 -20.72 31.51 28.33
C LYS A 462 -19.90 30.96 27.18
N SER A 463 -20.53 30.26 26.24
CA SER A 463 -19.86 29.49 25.20
C SER A 463 -19.00 30.37 24.28
N PHE A 464 -19.44 31.58 23.94
CA PHE A 464 -18.68 32.48 23.07
C PHE A 464 -17.37 32.97 23.70
N ASN A 465 -17.33 33.17 25.02
CA ASN A 465 -16.14 33.66 25.72
C ASN A 465 -14.95 32.71 25.56
N TYR A 466 -15.23 31.40 25.52
CA TYR A 466 -14.24 30.37 25.22
C TYR A 466 -13.64 30.56 23.82
N CYS A 467 -14.48 30.64 22.79
CA CYS A 467 -14.03 30.81 21.39
C CYS A 467 -13.24 32.11 21.18
N ALA A 468 -13.69 33.20 21.79
CA ALA A 468 -13.00 34.49 21.73
C ALA A 468 -11.62 34.45 22.39
N SER A 469 -11.45 33.68 23.47
CA SER A 469 -10.17 33.49 24.15
C SER A 469 -9.20 32.68 23.28
N ILE A 470 -9.66 31.56 22.73
CA ILE A 470 -8.88 30.74 21.78
C ILE A 470 -8.44 31.54 20.55
N TYR A 471 -9.34 32.36 19.98
CA TYR A 471 -8.99 33.23 18.86
C TYR A 471 -7.86 34.19 19.22
N LYS A 472 -7.99 34.90 20.35
CA LYS A 472 -6.99 35.89 20.80
C LYS A 472 -5.62 35.28 21.01
N GLU A 473 -5.57 34.08 21.54
CA GLU A 473 -4.31 33.45 21.92
C GLU A 473 -3.59 32.74 20.77
N HIS A 474 -4.33 32.05 19.90
CA HIS A 474 -3.71 31.16 18.90
C HIS A 474 -3.87 31.65 17.47
N TYR A 475 -4.88 32.46 17.17
CA TYR A 475 -5.26 32.75 15.80
C TYR A 475 -5.16 34.23 15.42
N MET A 476 -5.26 35.15 16.37
CA MET A 476 -5.24 36.60 16.15
C MET A 476 -3.98 37.09 15.42
N GLU A 477 -2.81 36.55 15.78
CA GLU A 477 -1.53 36.87 15.13
C GLU A 477 -1.15 35.85 14.03
N SER A 478 -2.00 34.85 13.79
CA SER A 478 -1.77 33.80 12.79
C SER A 478 -2.23 34.23 11.40
N ARG A 479 -1.76 33.53 10.37
CA ARG A 479 -2.28 33.63 9.00
C ARG A 479 -3.42 32.64 8.72
N ILE A 480 -3.93 31.97 9.75
CA ILE A 480 -4.98 30.96 9.61
C ILE A 480 -6.34 31.68 9.63
N PRO A 481 -7.17 31.52 8.58
CA PRO A 481 -8.49 32.09 8.54
C PRO A 481 -9.38 31.46 9.62
N CYS A 482 -10.20 32.29 10.27
CA CYS A 482 -11.10 31.87 11.34
C CYS A 482 -12.54 32.23 11.00
N LEU A 483 -13.44 31.26 11.16
CA LEU A 483 -14.88 31.46 11.02
C LEU A 483 -15.55 31.14 12.36
N PHE A 484 -16.38 32.07 12.84
CA PHE A 484 -17.24 31.83 13.99
C PHE A 484 -18.55 31.18 13.53
N VAL A 485 -18.98 30.14 14.23
CA VAL A 485 -20.23 29.43 13.96
C VAL A 485 -21.10 29.46 15.21
N ALA A 486 -22.29 30.04 15.06
CA ALA A 486 -23.32 30.13 16.08
C ALA A 486 -24.22 28.89 15.97
N SER A 487 -23.89 27.84 16.73
CA SER A 487 -24.57 26.55 16.66
C SER A 487 -25.90 26.53 17.43
N LYS A 488 -26.74 25.53 17.14
CA LYS A 488 -28.09 25.37 17.72
C LYS A 488 -29.00 26.57 17.42
N ALA A 489 -28.90 27.09 16.20
CA ALA A 489 -29.71 28.23 15.72
C ALA A 489 -31.24 28.01 15.77
N ASP A 490 -31.68 26.78 16.04
CA ASP A 490 -33.08 26.43 16.31
C ASP A 490 -33.56 26.76 17.74
N LEU A 491 -32.64 27.06 18.67
CA LEU A 491 -32.94 27.40 20.06
C LEU A 491 -33.01 28.93 20.28
N PRO A 492 -33.66 29.39 21.37
CA PRO A 492 -33.68 30.80 21.72
C PRO A 492 -32.27 31.32 22.04
N GLU A 493 -31.87 32.39 21.35
CA GLU A 493 -30.57 33.03 21.54
C GLU A 493 -30.48 33.73 22.90
N GLN A 494 -29.43 33.39 23.66
CA GLN A 494 -29.06 34.02 24.93
C GLN A 494 -28.02 35.10 24.69
N LYS A 495 -28.07 36.16 25.51
CA LYS A 495 -27.07 37.22 25.49
C LYS A 495 -25.72 36.67 25.99
N GLN A 496 -24.70 36.73 25.14
CA GLN A 496 -23.36 36.21 25.44
C GLN A 496 -22.60 37.07 26.48
N GLU A 497 -21.98 36.42 27.47
CA GLU A 497 -21.22 37.01 28.59
C GLU A 497 -19.75 37.28 28.23
N HIS A 498 -19.48 38.04 27.15
CA HIS A 498 -18.11 38.44 26.73
C HIS A 498 -17.84 39.96 26.82
N GLY A 499 -18.87 40.76 27.07
CA GLY A 499 -18.79 42.23 27.16
C GLY A 499 -19.05 42.97 25.85
N ILE A 500 -18.89 42.32 24.69
CA ILE A 500 -19.35 42.76 23.37
C ILE A 500 -20.08 41.60 22.69
N THR A 501 -20.95 41.89 21.70
CA THR A 501 -21.65 40.82 20.98
C THR A 501 -20.70 40.04 20.05
N PRO A 502 -21.04 38.79 19.68
CA PRO A 502 -20.26 38.04 18.69
C PRO A 502 -20.04 38.77 17.36
N GLU A 503 -21.04 39.52 16.88
CA GLU A 503 -20.96 40.33 15.66
C GLU A 503 -19.98 41.50 15.84
N GLU A 504 -20.07 42.22 16.96
CA GLU A 504 -19.16 43.32 17.29
C GLU A 504 -17.72 42.82 17.44
N PHE A 505 -17.53 41.63 18.01
CA PHE A 505 -16.23 40.98 18.12
C PHE A 505 -15.65 40.68 16.74
N CYS A 506 -16.41 39.99 15.87
CA CYS A 506 -15.97 39.69 14.51
C CYS A 506 -15.64 40.96 13.73
N TYR A 507 -16.50 41.98 13.80
CA TYR A 507 -16.27 43.27 13.14
C TYR A 507 -14.98 43.94 13.63
N LYS A 508 -14.76 44.00 14.95
CA LYS A 508 -13.55 44.59 15.56
C LYS A 508 -12.27 43.87 15.12
N HIS A 509 -12.35 42.56 14.91
CA HIS A 509 -11.22 41.71 14.53
C HIS A 509 -11.13 41.46 13.01
N ARG A 510 -11.96 42.13 12.19
CA ARG A 510 -12.01 41.96 10.72
C ARG A 510 -12.28 40.52 10.28
N LEU A 511 -13.08 39.81 11.07
CA LEU A 511 -13.56 38.46 10.78
C LEU A 511 -14.95 38.53 10.15
N LEU A 512 -15.35 37.44 9.50
CA LEU A 512 -16.71 37.28 9.00
C LEU A 512 -17.71 37.25 10.16
N ALA A 513 -18.92 37.79 9.91
CA ALA A 513 -20.02 37.69 10.86
C ALA A 513 -20.30 36.22 11.22
N PRO A 514 -20.68 35.92 12.47
CA PRO A 514 -20.98 34.55 12.90
C PRO A 514 -21.98 33.86 11.98
N TYR A 515 -21.66 32.63 11.56
CA TYR A 515 -22.54 31.83 10.73
C TYR A 515 -23.52 31.04 11.61
N HIS A 516 -24.81 31.33 11.51
CA HIS A 516 -25.84 30.60 12.23
C HIS A 516 -26.06 29.22 11.63
N PHE A 517 -25.95 28.18 12.46
CA PHE A 517 -26.03 26.79 12.02
C PHE A 517 -26.93 25.97 12.96
N THR A 518 -27.73 25.09 12.35
CA THR A 518 -28.49 24.07 13.08
C THR A 518 -28.41 22.74 12.36
N CYS A 519 -28.25 21.67 13.14
CA CYS A 519 -28.40 20.30 12.66
C CYS A 519 -29.87 19.87 12.60
N ARG A 520 -30.81 20.61 13.21
CA ARG A 520 -32.24 20.26 13.33
C ARG A 520 -33.09 20.94 12.27
N SER A 521 -32.74 20.71 11.00
CA SER A 521 -33.52 21.22 9.87
C SER A 521 -34.36 20.09 9.23
N PRO A 522 -35.66 20.30 8.95
CA PRO A 522 -36.49 19.34 8.21
C PRO A 522 -35.97 19.04 6.80
N GLU A 523 -35.30 20.01 6.17
CA GLU A 523 -34.74 19.93 4.82
C GLU A 523 -33.32 19.31 4.81
N GLY A 524 -32.77 18.97 5.97
CA GLY A 524 -31.38 18.54 6.13
C GLY A 524 -30.44 19.70 6.51
N PRO A 525 -29.21 19.38 6.96
CA PRO A 525 -28.25 20.39 7.40
C PRO A 525 -27.81 21.30 6.25
N ASN A 526 -27.65 22.59 6.52
CA ASN A 526 -27.16 23.55 5.53
C ASN A 526 -25.66 23.32 5.25
N THR A 527 -25.33 22.84 4.05
CA THR A 527 -23.96 22.48 3.68
C THR A 527 -23.10 23.67 3.22
N GLN A 528 -23.67 24.87 3.05
CA GLN A 528 -22.95 26.04 2.54
C GLN A 528 -21.77 26.46 3.43
N ILE A 529 -21.86 26.21 4.75
CA ILE A 529 -20.78 26.52 5.69
C ILE A 529 -19.50 25.76 5.36
N PHE A 530 -19.60 24.50 4.92
CA PHE A 530 -18.43 23.69 4.60
C PHE A 530 -17.71 24.22 3.35
N SER A 531 -18.46 24.64 2.33
CA SER A 531 -17.89 25.34 1.18
C SER A 531 -17.22 26.66 1.58
N ARG A 532 -17.78 27.41 2.55
CA ARG A 532 -17.14 28.65 3.05
C ARG A 532 -15.85 28.37 3.81
N LEU A 533 -15.82 27.34 4.66
CA LEU A 533 -14.63 26.91 5.38
C LEU A 533 -13.51 26.52 4.42
N ALA A 534 -13.83 25.69 3.42
CA ALA A 534 -12.84 25.26 2.44
C ALA A 534 -12.39 26.40 1.51
N LEU A 535 -13.29 27.33 1.15
CA LEU A 535 -12.95 28.51 0.38
C LEU A 535 -11.98 29.42 1.15
N ALA A 536 -12.22 29.62 2.46
CA ALA A 536 -11.32 30.36 3.33
C ALA A 536 -9.96 29.67 3.45
N ALA A 537 -9.94 28.33 3.58
CA ALA A 537 -8.71 27.53 3.60
C ALA A 537 -7.89 27.67 2.31
N ALA A 538 -8.56 27.66 1.14
CA ALA A 538 -7.92 27.76 -0.16
C ALA A 538 -7.43 29.19 -0.47
N PHE A 539 -8.15 30.21 0.01
CA PHE A 539 -7.88 31.61 -0.28
C PHE A 539 -7.90 32.49 0.99
N PRO A 540 -6.93 32.31 1.90
CA PRO A 540 -6.91 32.99 3.21
C PRO A 540 -6.70 34.51 3.15
N HIS A 541 -6.35 35.05 1.97
CA HIS A 541 -6.07 36.47 1.74
C HIS A 541 -7.29 37.26 1.22
N LEU A 542 -8.36 36.59 0.76
CA LEU A 542 -9.54 37.27 0.24
C LEU A 542 -10.41 37.77 1.39
N ASN A 543 -10.82 39.05 1.34
CA ASN A 543 -11.82 39.61 2.25
C ASN A 543 -13.25 39.41 1.70
N GLU A 544 -14.29 39.56 2.55
CA GLU A 544 -15.72 39.28 2.26
C GLU A 544 -16.24 39.86 0.93
N ALA A 545 -15.82 41.08 0.58
CA ALA A 545 -16.21 41.72 -0.67
C ALA A 545 -15.65 40.97 -1.90
N GLU A 546 -14.47 40.36 -1.79
CA GLU A 546 -13.81 39.61 -2.86
C GLU A 546 -14.25 38.15 -2.90
N LEU A 547 -14.56 37.53 -1.75
CA LEU A 547 -15.13 36.17 -1.69
C LEU A 547 -16.50 36.07 -2.37
N SER A 548 -17.33 37.12 -2.24
CA SER A 548 -18.63 37.22 -2.91
C SER A 548 -18.52 37.62 -4.38
N THR A 549 -17.66 38.60 -4.73
CA THR A 549 -17.51 39.11 -6.10
C THR A 549 -16.60 38.28 -7.02
N SER A 550 -15.61 37.56 -6.48
CA SER A 550 -14.72 36.64 -7.22
C SER A 550 -15.53 35.57 -7.96
N SER A 551 -16.57 35.04 -7.32
CA SER A 551 -17.51 34.08 -7.93
C SER A 551 -18.24 34.65 -9.16
N TYR A 552 -18.46 35.96 -9.21
CA TYR A 552 -19.22 36.65 -10.25
C TYR A 552 -18.31 37.13 -11.39
N TRP A 553 -17.18 37.76 -11.08
CA TRP A 553 -16.26 38.30 -12.09
C TRP A 553 -15.47 37.21 -12.84
N LEU A 554 -15.12 36.09 -12.19
CA LEU A 554 -14.45 34.96 -12.84
C LEU A 554 -15.37 34.21 -13.82
N ARG A 555 -16.67 34.10 -13.53
CA ARG A 555 -17.66 33.54 -14.47
C ARG A 555 -17.77 34.39 -15.74
N VAL A 556 -17.68 35.72 -15.60
CA VAL A 556 -17.69 36.66 -16.73
C VAL A 556 -16.38 36.58 -17.53
N THR A 557 -15.22 36.46 -16.87
CA THR A 557 -13.92 36.38 -17.57
C THR A 557 -13.74 35.05 -18.29
N LEU A 558 -14.11 33.92 -17.67
CA LEU A 558 -14.07 32.60 -18.32
C LEU A 558 -15.00 32.52 -19.53
N GLY A 559 -16.22 33.08 -19.41
CA GLY A 559 -17.16 33.21 -20.52
C GLY A 559 -16.60 34.05 -21.67
N ALA A 560 -15.98 35.19 -21.37
CA ALA A 560 -15.36 36.06 -22.37
C ALA A 560 -14.18 35.38 -23.08
N THR A 561 -13.33 34.63 -22.36
CA THR A 561 -12.22 33.89 -22.97
C THR A 561 -12.70 32.73 -23.85
N ALA A 562 -13.75 32.00 -23.45
CA ALA A 562 -14.31 30.93 -24.28
C ALA A 562 -14.91 31.47 -25.59
N VAL A 563 -15.62 32.60 -25.51
CA VAL A 563 -16.17 33.28 -26.70
C VAL A 563 -15.06 33.82 -27.59
N ALA A 564 -13.99 34.37 -27.02
CA ALA A 564 -12.84 34.84 -27.80
C ALA A 564 -12.11 33.69 -28.51
N VAL A 565 -11.88 32.56 -27.83
CA VAL A 565 -11.21 31.38 -28.41
C VAL A 565 -12.08 30.73 -29.49
N LEU A 566 -13.39 30.60 -29.27
CA LEU A 566 -14.34 30.12 -30.29
C LEU A 566 -14.40 31.07 -31.49
N GLY A 567 -14.45 32.38 -31.24
CA GLY A 567 -14.41 33.40 -32.30
C GLY A 567 -13.13 33.34 -33.14
N LEU A 568 -11.98 33.09 -32.50
CA LEU A 568 -10.68 32.99 -33.17
C LEU A 568 -10.54 31.66 -33.94
N ALA A 569 -11.12 30.57 -33.44
CA ALA A 569 -11.18 29.29 -34.13
C ALA A 569 -12.10 29.35 -35.36
N VAL A 570 -13.29 29.97 -35.24
CA VAL A 570 -14.22 30.18 -36.35
C VAL A 570 -13.63 31.12 -37.39
N TYR A 571 -12.97 32.21 -36.98
CA TYR A 571 -12.26 33.12 -37.89
C TYR A 571 -11.15 32.39 -38.68
N LYS A 572 -10.33 31.58 -38.00
CA LYS A 572 -9.28 30.78 -38.65
C LYS A 572 -9.85 29.71 -39.59
N ALA A 573 -11.00 29.12 -39.27
CA ALA A 573 -11.68 28.15 -40.13
C ALA A 573 -12.25 28.82 -41.40
N LEU A 574 -12.85 30.01 -41.27
CA LEU A 574 -13.38 30.77 -42.40
C LEU A 574 -12.28 31.36 -43.29
N ALA A 575 -11.14 31.78 -42.71
CA ALA A 575 -9.99 32.28 -43.46
C ALA A 575 -9.27 31.19 -44.28
N LYS A 576 -9.44 29.91 -43.94
CA LYS A 576 -8.91 28.75 -44.69
C LYS A 576 -9.76 28.36 -45.91
N HIS A 577 -10.96 28.90 -46.04
CA HIS A 577 -11.92 28.60 -47.11
C HIS A 577 -12.09 29.75 -48.12
N LYS A 578 -11.13 30.69 -48.18
CA LYS A 578 -11.11 31.80 -49.14
C LYS A 578 -9.96 31.68 -50.12
#